data_AF-A0A841K663-F1
#
_entry.id   AF-A0A841K663-F1
#
_cell.length_a   1.000
_cell.length_b   1.000
_cell.length_c   1.000
_cell.angle_alpha   90.00
_cell.angle_beta   90.00
_cell.angle_gamma   90.00
#
_symmetry.space_group_name_H-M   'P 1'
#
loop_
_entity.id
_entity.type
_entity.pdbx_description
1 polymer ?
#
loop_
_entity_poly.entity_id
_entity_poly.type
_entity_poly.pdbx_seq_one_letter_code
_entity_poly.pdbx_strand_id
1 'polypeptide(L)'
;MRRDRRENERCLRPLRRIAPLLWLRAGARGRRIDTLPEQGWAVADTYGLLTDLDRAAEFCAAVEGTQGLKIAYVVTDDDRRFQSVARRLPAEVEPIRLYEAYLSNFRFSMGR
;
A
#
# COMPACT_ATOMS: atom_id res chain seq x y z
N MET A 1 -12.34 2.90 -25.38
CA MET A 1 -10.95 3.37 -25.21
C MET A 1 -10.34 2.63 -24.01
N ARG A 2 -9.79 1.44 -24.27
CA ARG A 2 -9.22 0.52 -23.28
C ARG A 2 -7.73 0.88 -23.19
N ARG A 3 -7.29 1.56 -22.13
CA ARG A 3 -5.85 1.73 -21.89
C ARG A 3 -5.29 0.44 -21.31
N ASP A 4 -4.23 -0.01 -21.98
CA ASP A 4 -3.36 -1.16 -21.78
C ASP A 4 -3.35 -1.86 -20.41
N ARG A 5 -3.72 -3.14 -20.47
CA ARG A 5 -3.50 -4.18 -19.45
C ARG A 5 -2.07 -4.75 -19.50
N ARG A 6 -1.12 -4.00 -20.08
CA ARG A 6 0.23 -4.44 -20.50
C ARG A 6 1.36 -3.63 -19.86
N GLU A 7 1.13 -2.99 -18.70
CA GLU A 7 2.17 -2.30 -17.91
C GLU A 7 2.33 -2.93 -16.50
N ASN A 8 1.95 -4.20 -16.34
CA ASN A 8 1.96 -4.88 -15.04
C ASN A 8 3.32 -5.50 -14.64
N GLU A 9 4.37 -5.24 -15.42
CA GLU A 9 5.77 -5.51 -15.02
C GLU A 9 6.37 -4.26 -14.35
N ARG A 10 5.68 -3.69 -13.36
CA ARG A 10 6.26 -2.60 -12.56
C ARG A 10 7.22 -3.16 -11.52
N CYS A 11 8.48 -3.25 -11.92
CA CYS A 11 9.63 -3.49 -11.06
C CYS A 11 9.78 -2.33 -10.03
N LEU A 12 9.04 -2.37 -8.92
CA LEU A 12 9.15 -1.35 -7.86
C LEU A 12 10.08 -1.85 -6.74
N ARG A 13 11.38 -1.94 -7.06
CA ARG A 13 12.47 -2.06 -6.07
C ARG A 13 12.42 -1.07 -4.88
N PRO A 14 11.76 0.11 -4.94
CA PRO A 14 11.78 1.08 -3.85
C PRO A 14 11.01 0.72 -2.58
N LEU A 15 10.01 -0.17 -2.63
CA LEU A 15 9.27 -0.54 -1.42
C LEU A 15 10.22 -1.07 -0.35
N ARG A 16 11.21 -1.89 -0.72
CA ARG A 16 12.23 -2.43 0.20
C ARG A 16 12.99 -1.35 0.99
N ARG A 17 13.14 -0.14 0.44
CA ARG A 17 13.85 0.96 1.11
C ARG A 17 12.98 1.66 2.15
N ILE A 18 11.68 1.80 1.87
CA ILE A 18 10.75 2.49 2.78
C ILE A 18 10.01 1.52 3.71
N ALA A 19 9.98 0.22 3.41
CA ALA A 19 9.31 -0.81 4.18
C ALA A 19 9.68 -0.80 5.67
N PRO A 20 10.95 -0.60 6.08
CA PRO A 20 11.28 -0.44 7.50
C PRO A 20 10.58 0.76 8.14
N LEU A 21 10.46 1.89 7.44
CA LEU A 21 9.80 3.10 7.96
C LEU A 21 8.29 2.90 8.11
N LEU A 22 7.66 2.25 7.12
CA LEU A 22 6.24 1.91 7.17
C LEU A 22 5.94 0.98 8.36
N TRP A 23 6.76 -0.06 8.53
CA TRP A 23 6.62 -1.01 9.63
C TRP A 23 6.85 -0.35 11.00
N LEU A 24 7.88 0.50 11.14
CA LEU A 24 8.14 1.25 12.36
C LEU A 24 6.97 2.18 12.72
N ARG A 25 6.41 2.90 11.74
CA ARG A 25 5.24 3.76 11.94
C ARG A 25 4.01 2.96 12.37
N ALA A 26 3.85 1.74 11.85
CA ALA A 26 2.79 0.81 12.25
C ALA A 26 3.05 0.12 13.60
N GLY A 27 4.07 0.52 14.35
CA GLY A 27 4.36 -0.01 15.69
C GLY A 27 5.31 -1.20 15.73
N ALA A 28 5.96 -1.53 14.61
CA ALA A 28 7.09 -2.47 14.54
C ALA A 28 6.83 -3.87 15.12
N ARG A 29 5.65 -4.44 14.86
CA ARG A 29 5.27 -5.78 15.32
C ARG A 29 4.95 -6.70 14.16
N GLY A 30 5.24 -7.98 14.33
CA GLY A 30 4.89 -9.03 13.38
C GLY A 30 5.64 -8.92 12.04
N ARG A 31 4.98 -9.39 10.98
CA ARG A 31 5.56 -9.50 9.64
C ARG A 31 5.73 -8.12 8.99
N ARG A 32 6.81 -7.98 8.22
CA ARG A 32 7.06 -6.80 7.38
C ARG A 32 6.85 -7.14 5.90
N ILE A 33 6.10 -6.29 5.22
CA ILE A 33 5.88 -6.35 3.77
C ILE A 33 7.06 -5.64 3.08
N ASP A 34 8.04 -6.43 2.67
CA ASP A 34 9.25 -5.93 1.99
C ASP A 34 9.11 -5.84 0.47
N THR A 35 8.13 -6.54 -0.11
CA THR A 35 7.90 -6.58 -1.56
C THR A 35 6.45 -6.27 -1.88
N LEU A 36 6.20 -5.82 -3.11
CA LEU A 36 4.82 -5.56 -3.53
C LEU A 36 4.06 -6.88 -3.63
N PRO A 37 2.83 -6.92 -3.12
CA PRO A 37 1.97 -8.09 -3.26
C PRO A 37 1.60 -8.32 -4.72
N GLU A 38 1.84 -9.53 -5.24
CA GLU A 38 1.50 -9.91 -6.61
C GLU A 38 -0.01 -9.85 -6.87
N GLN A 39 -0.81 -10.10 -5.83
CA GLN A 39 -2.26 -10.00 -5.85
C GLN A 39 -2.80 -8.57 -5.71
N GLY A 40 -1.90 -7.57 -5.61
CA GLY A 40 -2.27 -6.16 -5.52
C GLY A 40 -2.63 -5.65 -4.12
N TRP A 41 -2.60 -6.50 -3.09
CA TRP A 41 -2.72 -6.09 -1.69
C TRP A 41 -2.11 -7.13 -0.73
N ALA A 42 -1.70 -6.68 0.46
CA ALA A 42 -1.28 -7.55 1.54
C ALA A 42 -1.63 -6.95 2.90
N VAL A 43 -1.91 -7.83 3.87
CA VAL A 43 -2.16 -7.46 5.26
C VAL A 43 -1.11 -8.14 6.16
N ALA A 44 -0.44 -7.33 6.96
CA ALA A 44 0.42 -7.75 8.06
C ALA A 44 -0.30 -7.52 9.40
N ASP A 45 0.41 -7.77 10.50
CA ASP A 45 -0.15 -7.76 11.85
C ASP A 45 -0.65 -6.37 12.28
N THR A 46 0.08 -5.31 11.90
CA THR A 46 -0.25 -3.94 12.33
C THR A 46 -0.57 -2.99 11.18
N TYR A 47 -0.36 -3.42 9.93
CA TYR A 47 -0.68 -2.59 8.77
C TYR A 47 -1.04 -3.39 7.52
N GLY A 48 -1.74 -2.74 6.61
CA GLY A 48 -2.02 -3.22 5.26
C GLY A 48 -1.36 -2.37 4.19
N LEU A 49 -1.13 -2.96 3.02
CA LEU A 49 -0.66 -2.28 1.80
C LEU A 49 -1.60 -2.64 0.65
N LEU A 50 -2.23 -1.64 0.05
CA LEU A 50 -3.07 -1.75 -1.13
C LEU A 50 -2.38 -1.07 -2.31
N THR A 51 -2.13 -1.81 -3.38
CA THR A 51 -1.48 -1.31 -4.61
C THR A 51 -2.34 -1.42 -5.84
N ASP A 52 -3.33 -2.30 -5.84
CA ASP A 52 -4.36 -2.40 -6.87
C ASP A 52 -5.72 -2.02 -6.29
N LEU A 53 -6.22 -0.84 -6.67
CA LEU A 53 -7.50 -0.32 -6.17
C LEU A 53 -8.71 -1.13 -6.65
N ASP A 54 -8.58 -1.90 -7.73
CA ASP A 54 -9.65 -2.80 -8.17
C ASP A 54 -9.85 -3.96 -7.15
N ARG A 55 -8.84 -4.22 -6.31
CA ARG A 55 -8.87 -5.20 -5.21
C ARG A 55 -9.18 -4.59 -3.85
N ALA A 56 -9.57 -3.32 -3.79
CA ALA A 56 -9.87 -2.63 -2.53
C ALA A 56 -10.92 -3.36 -1.67
N ALA A 57 -11.88 -4.06 -2.31
CA ALA A 57 -12.90 -4.78 -1.57
C ALA A 57 -12.36 -5.97 -0.78
N GLU A 58 -11.51 -6.77 -1.41
CA GLU A 58 -10.84 -7.91 -0.78
C GLU A 58 -9.89 -7.43 0.32
N PHE A 59 -9.17 -6.35 0.06
CA PHE A 59 -8.30 -5.71 1.04
C PHE A 59 -9.06 -5.24 2.28
N CYS A 60 -10.17 -4.49 2.12
CA CYS A 60 -10.97 -4.02 3.25
C CYS A 60 -11.51 -5.18 4.10
N ALA A 61 -12.01 -6.25 3.47
CA ALA A 61 -12.48 -7.44 4.18
C ALA A 61 -11.35 -8.13 4.97
N ALA A 62 -10.14 -8.20 4.40
CA ALA A 62 -8.98 -8.76 5.10
C ALA A 62 -8.51 -7.89 6.28
N VAL A 63 -8.61 -6.56 6.14
CA VAL A 63 -8.33 -5.61 7.22
C VAL A 63 -9.33 -5.78 8.37
N GLU A 64 -10.63 -5.89 8.07
CA GLU A 64 -11.68 -6.14 9.07
C GLU A 64 -11.45 -7.45 9.84
N GLY A 65 -10.95 -8.49 9.17
CA GLY A 65 -10.62 -9.77 9.80
C GLY A 65 -9.33 -9.78 10.62
N THR A 66 -8.52 -8.70 10.59
CA THR A 66 -7.21 -8.65 11.24
C THR A 66 -7.24 -7.78 12.50
N GLN A 67 -7.16 -8.42 13.66
CA GLN A 67 -7.11 -7.71 14.93
C GLN A 67 -5.77 -6.98 15.12
N GLY A 68 -5.82 -5.75 15.62
CA GLY A 68 -4.63 -4.97 15.95
C GLY A 68 -4.02 -4.19 14.78
N LEU A 69 -4.58 -4.31 13.57
CA LEU A 69 -4.20 -3.48 12.44
C LEU A 69 -4.54 -2.01 12.72
N LYS A 70 -3.58 -1.12 12.50
CA LYS A 70 -3.71 0.32 12.79
C LYS A 70 -3.62 1.20 11.56
N ILE A 71 -2.92 0.75 10.52
CA ILE A 71 -2.61 1.59 9.35
C ILE A 71 -2.90 0.84 8.06
N ALA A 72 -3.56 1.50 7.11
CA ALA A 72 -3.71 1.01 5.75
C ALA A 72 -2.99 1.96 4.78
N TYR A 73 -1.87 1.51 4.21
CA TYR A 73 -1.20 2.24 3.15
C TYR A 73 -1.89 1.97 1.81
N VAL A 74 -2.33 3.03 1.14
CA VAL A 74 -2.99 2.97 -0.16
C VAL A 74 -2.12 3.67 -1.19
N VAL A 75 -1.61 2.90 -2.14
CA VAL A 75 -0.79 3.40 -3.24
C VAL A 75 -1.71 3.90 -4.35
N THR A 76 -1.74 5.21 -4.57
CA THR A 76 -2.58 5.85 -5.60
C THR A 76 -2.19 7.31 -5.78
N ASP A 77 -2.22 7.80 -7.02
CA ASP A 77 -2.12 9.23 -7.34
C ASP A 77 -3.50 9.91 -7.43
N ASP A 78 -4.60 9.14 -7.43
CA ASP A 78 -5.98 9.63 -7.52
C ASP A 78 -6.63 9.85 -6.14
N ASP A 79 -7.04 11.10 -5.88
CA ASP A 79 -7.72 11.51 -4.65
C ASP A 79 -9.06 10.81 -4.40
N ARG A 80 -9.87 10.69 -5.44
CA ARG A 80 -11.23 10.13 -5.34
C ARG A 80 -11.16 8.64 -5.03
N ARG A 81 -10.25 7.93 -5.70
CA ARG A 81 -9.98 6.52 -5.44
C ARG A 81 -9.48 6.29 -4.02
N PHE A 82 -8.55 7.12 -3.54
CA PHE A 82 -8.10 7.06 -2.14
C PHE A 82 -9.26 7.24 -1.16
N GLN A 83 -10.07 8.29 -1.35
CA GLN A 83 -11.20 8.59 -0.45
C GLN A 83 -12.25 7.47 -0.46
N SER A 84 -12.45 6.82 -1.61
CA SER A 84 -13.35 5.67 -1.72
C SER A 84 -12.87 4.49 -0.86
N VAL A 85 -11.56 4.21 -0.83
CA VAL A 85 -11.00 3.17 0.05
C VAL A 85 -11.04 3.60 1.52
N ALA A 86 -10.64 4.83 1.82
CA ALA A 86 -10.60 5.37 3.19
C ALA A 86 -11.95 5.23 3.93
N ARG A 87 -13.06 5.48 3.22
CA ARG A 87 -14.42 5.38 3.78
C ARG A 87 -14.87 3.95 4.08
N ARG A 88 -14.19 2.94 3.54
CA ARG A 88 -14.54 1.53 3.69
C ARG A 88 -13.72 0.84 4.77
N LEU A 89 -12.67 1.49 5.26
CA LEU A 89 -11.84 0.93 6.31
C LEU A 89 -12.54 1.07 7.67
N PRO A 90 -12.26 0.16 8.61
CA PRO A 90 -12.69 0.31 9.99
C PRO A 90 -12.21 1.64 10.59
N ALA A 91 -12.99 2.21 11.51
CA ALA A 91 -12.70 3.51 12.11
C ALA A 91 -11.36 3.54 12.88
N GLU A 92 -10.90 2.37 13.35
CA GLU A 92 -9.64 2.19 14.08
C GLU A 92 -8.40 2.14 13.17
N VAL A 93 -8.60 2.09 11.84
CA VAL A 93 -7.54 1.95 10.85
C VAL A 93 -7.32 3.28 10.14
N GLU A 94 -6.13 3.87 10.32
CA GLU A 94 -5.72 5.11 9.66
C GLU A 94 -5.36 4.84 8.18
N PRO A 95 -6.08 5.43 7.20
CA PRO A 95 -5.67 5.37 5.81
C PRO A 95 -4.54 6.37 5.53
N ILE A 96 -3.43 5.90 4.96
CA ILE A 96 -2.30 6.73 4.54
C ILE A 96 -2.08 6.57 3.04
N ARG A 97 -2.04 7.68 2.31
CA ARG A 97 -1.72 7.66 0.88
C ARG A 97 -0.22 7.57 0.64
N LEU A 98 0.17 6.69 -0.26
CA LEU A 98 1.49 6.64 -0.88
C LEU A 98 1.34 6.93 -2.38
N TYR A 99 2.13 7.84 -2.94
CA TYR A 99 2.03 8.15 -4.38
C TYR A 99 2.84 7.14 -5.21
N GLU A 100 2.25 6.67 -6.30
CA GLU A 100 2.89 5.73 -7.23
C GLU A 100 4.15 6.33 -7.84
N ALA A 101 4.11 7.64 -8.10
CA ALA A 101 5.24 8.41 -8.61
C ALA A 101 6.46 8.33 -7.67
N TYR A 102 6.27 8.32 -6.34
CA TYR A 102 7.39 8.17 -5.41
C TYR A 102 7.98 6.76 -5.43
N LEU A 103 7.14 5.74 -5.55
CA LEU A 103 7.61 4.36 -5.63
C LEU A 103 8.26 4.03 -6.97
N SER A 104 7.94 4.75 -8.04
CA SER A 104 8.50 4.54 -9.38
C SER A 104 9.80 5.34 -9.59
N ASN A 105 9.94 6.50 -8.95
CA ASN A 105 11.05 7.45 -9.19
C ASN A 105 12.20 7.36 -8.19
N PHE A 106 12.34 6.32 -7.38
CA PHE A 106 13.48 6.20 -6.43
C PHE A 106 14.84 5.86 -7.10
N ARG A 107 14.98 6.12 -8.40
CA ARG A 107 16.27 6.41 -9.04
C ARG A 107 16.51 7.91 -8.80
N PHE A 108 17.66 8.32 -8.26
CA PHE A 108 18.08 9.71 -8.01
C PHE A 108 17.79 10.27 -6.59
N SER A 109 18.57 9.79 -5.62
CA SER A 109 19.15 10.64 -4.55
C SER A 109 20.33 9.91 -3.91
N MET A 110 21.36 9.67 -4.72
CA MET A 110 22.75 9.55 -4.25
C MET A 110 23.59 10.38 -5.22
N GLY A 111 24.06 11.53 -4.76
CA GLY A 111 24.83 12.47 -5.55
C GLY A 111 24.60 13.91 -5.13
N ARG A 112 25.06 14.27 -3.94
CA ARG A 112 26.31 15.04 -3.75
C ARG A 112 26.82 14.84 -2.33
#